data_AF-A0A7J4VE24-F1
#
_entry.id   AF-A0A7J4VE24-F1
#
_cell.length_a   1.000
_cell.length_b   1.000
_cell.length_c   1.000
_cell.angle_alpha   90.00
_cell.angle_beta   90.00
_cell.angle_gamma   90.00
#
_symmetry.space_group_name_H-M   'P 1'
#
loop_
_entity.id
_entity.type
_entity.pdbx_description
1 polymer ?
#
loop_
_entity_poly.entity_id
_entity_poly.type
_entity_poly.pdbx_seq_one_letter_code
_entity_poly.pdbx_strand_id
1 'polypeptide(L)'
;LWLLDKGGYPVFTGAPLDAITHFKTCAWLNHPEERECAECGALNPELIFRIIEDTGAMGDARKTTPDEWNAIYREEEKKKEAIPETPPSPVHRVPKPSVFGQFAVYFERNLKVKSANRGYILVTLLQTPLLALLVSFFTWFSGGEGYSLAANKYIPVYIFMSVIVALFSGMMVSAEEIIRDRAVLKREKYLNLSRGSYINSKVLFLVIVSAIQSLVFVLIGNSILEVGGQFMLYWGVLFSASCVANLIGLNLSNSLGSAAAIYIFIPVILIPQILLGGLIIEYDDMPGKFSDNNNVPLIGDISTSRWAYEAIAVGQFRYNRYQSPVWQSEKRFYNYNWYGSILLHELERRLDGNTGGTAPLEKHDSIIVTTELRLIYDGYPSLRPSGPDLSRAGLLAEVRELKENFLFMRSGAARAKDSVLAAGKEKMGEKEFENFRDTSSVSTPLFIKSPNQKQVTPTFTPLIKLLPVTRSKPPGSMQLSSGFRGWCFILFCCLTSPRGSGRGDRLAWGLLHGRTIFTVLVFSHRF
;
A
#
# COMPACT_ATOMS: atom_id res chain seq x y z
N LEU A 1 42.04 -26.68 7.00
CA LEU A 1 42.25 -26.90 8.45
C LEU A 1 43.73 -27.19 8.64
N TRP A 2 44.36 -26.52 9.60
CA TRP A 2 45.71 -26.84 10.06
C TRP A 2 45.58 -27.26 11.52
N LEU A 3 46.06 -28.45 11.87
CA LEU A 3 46.05 -28.97 13.23
C LEU A 3 47.49 -29.12 13.72
N LEU A 4 47.78 -28.49 14.86
CA LEU A 4 49.09 -28.49 15.51
C LEU A 4 48.94 -29.14 16.88
N ASP A 5 49.90 -29.99 17.21
CA ASP A 5 50.01 -30.64 18.52
C ASP A 5 50.90 -29.82 19.48
N LYS A 6 51.00 -30.24 20.75
CA LYS A 6 51.85 -29.62 21.78
C LYS A 6 53.28 -29.48 21.26
N GLY A 7 53.86 -28.29 21.43
CA GLY A 7 55.18 -27.95 20.87
C GLY A 7 55.16 -27.36 19.46
N GLY A 8 53.97 -27.20 18.85
CA GLY A 8 53.82 -26.56 17.53
C GLY A 8 54.06 -27.52 16.35
N TYR A 9 54.03 -28.83 16.61
CA TYR A 9 54.24 -29.83 15.59
C TYR A 9 53.00 -30.00 14.70
N PRO A 10 53.11 -29.86 13.37
CA PRO A 10 51.99 -30.09 12.47
C PRO A 10 51.67 -31.58 12.39
N VAL A 11 50.39 -31.89 12.58
CA VAL A 11 49.90 -33.27 12.57
C VAL A 11 48.81 -33.51 11.52
N PHE A 12 48.18 -32.45 11.00
CA PHE A 12 47.25 -32.57 9.87
C PHE A 12 47.08 -31.26 9.11
N THR A 13 47.00 -31.36 7.78
CA THR A 13 46.58 -30.27 6.89
C THR A 13 45.60 -30.79 5.83
N GLY A 14 44.45 -30.12 5.67
CA GLY A 14 43.42 -30.56 4.72
C GLY A 14 42.01 -30.06 5.02
N ALA A 15 41.00 -30.71 4.43
CA ALA A 15 39.60 -30.41 4.73
C ALA A 15 39.23 -30.91 6.15
N PRO A 16 38.39 -30.19 6.92
CA PRO A 16 38.04 -30.58 8.28
C PRO A 16 37.41 -31.98 8.41
N LEU A 17 36.63 -32.41 7.40
CA LEU A 17 35.98 -33.73 7.40
C LEU A 17 36.98 -34.86 7.21
N ASP A 18 38.05 -34.62 6.45
CA ASP A 18 39.09 -35.62 6.21
C ASP A 18 39.98 -35.82 7.45
N ALA A 19 40.03 -34.84 8.35
CA ALA A 19 40.78 -34.94 9.62
C ALA A 19 40.26 -36.09 10.49
N ILE A 20 38.93 -36.25 10.59
CA ILE A 20 38.31 -37.31 11.40
C ILE A 20 38.71 -38.69 10.87
N THR A 21 38.60 -38.88 9.55
CA THR A 21 39.01 -40.13 8.89
C THR A 21 40.50 -40.38 9.04
N HIS A 22 41.35 -39.37 8.90
CA HIS A 22 42.79 -39.49 9.09
C HIS A 22 43.15 -39.99 10.49
N PHE A 23 42.70 -39.30 11.55
CA PHE A 23 43.03 -39.70 12.93
C PHE A 23 42.42 -41.06 13.33
N LYS A 24 41.21 -41.40 12.84
CA LYS A 24 40.65 -42.75 13.04
C LYS A 24 41.48 -43.84 12.38
N THR A 25 41.99 -43.59 11.17
CA THR A 25 42.83 -44.53 10.43
C THR A 25 44.17 -44.74 11.15
N CYS A 26 44.82 -43.66 11.58
CA CYS A 26 46.09 -43.74 12.31
C CYS A 26 45.94 -44.42 13.68
N ALA A 27 44.81 -44.22 14.36
CA ALA A 27 44.53 -44.83 15.66
C ALA A 27 43.89 -46.22 15.58
N TRP A 28 43.74 -46.80 14.38
CA TRP A 28 43.13 -48.12 14.14
C TRP A 28 41.74 -48.28 14.79
N LEU A 29 40.95 -47.21 14.79
CA LEU A 29 39.58 -47.24 15.28
C LEU A 29 38.64 -47.90 14.26
N ASN A 30 37.56 -48.51 14.74
CA ASN A 30 36.54 -49.12 13.89
C ASN A 30 35.90 -48.07 12.96
N HIS A 31 35.62 -48.47 11.73
CA HIS A 31 34.99 -47.64 10.69
C HIS A 31 35.71 -46.29 10.46
N PRO A 32 36.99 -46.30 10.04
CA PRO A 32 37.75 -45.08 9.75
C PRO A 32 37.13 -44.26 8.61
N GLU A 33 36.47 -44.91 7.65
CA GLU A 33 35.78 -44.29 6.52
C GLU A 33 34.56 -43.44 6.91
N GLU A 34 33.98 -43.65 8.09
CA GLU A 34 32.81 -42.89 8.55
C GLU A 34 33.21 -41.48 9.03
N ARG A 35 32.83 -40.48 8.23
CA ARG A 35 33.06 -39.06 8.52
C ARG A 35 32.04 -38.45 9.49
N GLU A 36 30.81 -38.96 9.43
CA GLU A 36 29.66 -38.51 10.21
C GLU A 36 28.85 -39.71 10.68
N CYS A 37 28.08 -39.54 11.76
CA CYS A 37 27.19 -40.60 12.23
C CYS A 37 26.13 -40.94 11.17
N ALA A 38 26.05 -42.22 10.77
CA ALA A 38 25.12 -42.69 9.74
C ALA A 38 23.63 -42.49 10.10
N GLU A 39 23.28 -42.47 11.40
CA GLU A 39 21.89 -42.31 11.85
C GLU A 39 21.45 -40.84 11.99
N CYS A 40 22.34 -39.96 12.46
CA CYS A 40 21.94 -38.60 12.84
C CYS A 40 22.72 -37.47 12.16
N GLY A 41 23.73 -37.78 11.34
CA GLY A 41 24.56 -36.78 10.66
C GLY A 41 25.36 -35.88 11.61
N ALA A 42 25.45 -36.23 12.90
CA ALA A 42 26.24 -35.48 13.86
C ALA A 42 27.73 -35.73 13.62
N LEU A 43 28.51 -34.65 13.67
CA LEU A 43 29.96 -34.65 13.67
C LEU A 43 30.44 -34.44 15.11
N ASN A 44 31.46 -35.20 15.53
CA ASN A 44 32.09 -35.04 16.83
C ASN A 44 33.55 -34.57 16.67
N PRO A 45 33.81 -33.25 16.66
CA PRO A 45 35.16 -32.71 16.50
C PRO A 45 36.10 -33.06 17.66
N GLU A 46 35.56 -33.31 18.86
CA GLU A 46 36.32 -33.66 20.07
C GLU A 46 37.00 -35.03 19.95
N LEU A 47 36.51 -35.89 19.05
CA LEU A 47 37.13 -37.17 18.78
C LEU A 47 38.59 -37.01 18.32
N ILE A 48 38.89 -35.96 17.55
CA ILE A 48 40.26 -35.68 17.07
C ILE A 48 41.18 -35.46 18.28
N PHE A 49 40.79 -34.59 19.22
CA PHE A 49 41.59 -34.31 20.41
C PHE A 49 41.68 -35.52 21.34
N ARG A 50 40.61 -36.31 21.46
CA ARG A 50 40.61 -37.54 22.25
C ARG A 50 41.57 -38.60 21.70
N ILE A 51 41.68 -38.73 20.38
CA ILE A 51 42.62 -39.64 19.73
C ILE A 51 44.05 -39.15 19.92
N ILE A 52 44.28 -37.86 19.70
CA ILE A 52 45.57 -37.21 19.86
C ILE A 52 46.04 -37.43 21.30
N GLU A 53 45.27 -37.03 22.30
CA GLU A 53 45.65 -37.07 23.72
C GLU A 53 45.40 -38.40 24.44
N ASP A 54 45.12 -39.51 23.73
CA ASP A 54 44.82 -40.81 24.35
C ASP A 54 46.00 -41.30 25.22
N THR A 55 45.75 -41.50 26.52
CA THR A 55 46.74 -41.98 27.52
C THR A 55 46.67 -43.49 27.77
N GLY A 56 45.69 -44.20 27.22
CA GLY A 56 45.51 -45.63 27.44
C GLY A 56 45.03 -46.01 28.84
N ALA A 57 44.79 -47.31 29.05
CA ALA A 57 44.13 -47.81 30.26
C ALA A 57 45.03 -47.88 31.52
N MET A 58 46.35 -47.68 31.38
CA MET A 58 47.31 -48.01 32.44
C MET A 58 48.42 -46.98 32.67
N GLY A 59 48.31 -45.77 32.13
CA GLY A 59 49.29 -44.70 32.37
C GLY A 59 48.69 -43.30 32.23
N ASP A 60 49.33 -42.34 32.90
CA ASP A 60 49.04 -40.89 32.78
C ASP A 60 49.80 -40.25 31.61
N ALA A 61 50.62 -41.05 30.91
CA ALA A 61 51.40 -40.64 29.75
C ALA A 61 50.68 -41.00 28.46
N ARG A 62 50.74 -40.08 27.50
CA ARG A 62 50.13 -40.19 26.17
C ARG A 62 50.70 -41.38 25.38
N LYS A 63 49.84 -42.12 24.66
CA LYS A 63 50.23 -43.28 23.85
C LYS A 63 51.17 -42.95 22.69
N THR A 64 50.93 -41.83 22.03
CA THR A 64 51.69 -41.39 20.85
C THR A 64 52.19 -39.98 21.10
N THR A 65 53.51 -39.78 21.01
CA THR A 65 54.14 -38.49 21.28
C THR A 65 53.88 -37.49 20.14
N PRO A 66 53.97 -36.17 20.41
CA PRO A 66 53.84 -35.16 19.37
C PRO A 66 54.83 -35.34 18.19
N ASP A 67 56.05 -35.81 18.46
CA ASP A 67 57.06 -36.07 17.43
C ASP A 67 56.67 -37.26 16.52
N GLU A 68 56.07 -38.31 17.08
CA GLU A 68 55.58 -39.46 16.31
C GLU A 68 54.39 -39.10 15.41
N TRP A 69 53.44 -38.30 15.90
CA TRP A 69 52.34 -37.80 15.09
C TRP A 69 52.83 -36.94 13.91
N ASN A 70 53.84 -36.11 14.14
CA ASN A 70 54.48 -35.32 13.08
C ASN A 70 55.23 -36.22 12.08
N ALA A 71 55.90 -37.27 12.54
CA ALA A 71 56.55 -38.22 11.64
C ALA A 71 55.54 -38.88 10.69
N ILE A 72 54.39 -39.32 11.21
CA ILE A 72 53.28 -39.87 10.40
C ILE A 72 52.78 -38.85 9.39
N TYR A 73 52.52 -37.61 9.84
CA TYR A 73 52.10 -36.51 8.96
C TYR A 73 53.10 -36.25 7.82
N ARG A 74 54.40 -36.19 8.12
CA ARG A 74 55.45 -35.95 7.11
C ARG A 74 55.59 -37.10 6.12
N GLU A 75 55.38 -38.34 6.55
CA GLU A 75 55.37 -39.49 5.64
C GLU A 75 54.17 -39.46 4.69
N GLU A 76 53.00 -39.07 5.19
CA GLU A 76 51.81 -38.93 4.34
C GLU A 76 51.93 -37.78 3.34
N GLU A 77 52.46 -36.62 3.76
CA GLU A 77 52.71 -35.50 2.84
C GLU A 77 53.69 -35.90 1.72
N LYS A 78 54.76 -36.62 2.05
CA LYS A 78 55.67 -37.17 1.03
C LYS A 78 54.97 -38.14 0.08
N LYS A 79 54.04 -38.97 0.58
CA LYS A 79 53.23 -39.86 -0.26
C LYS A 79 52.27 -39.08 -1.17
N LYS A 80 51.68 -37.99 -0.70
CA LYS A 80 50.81 -37.12 -1.50
C LYS A 80 51.59 -36.39 -2.60
N GLU A 81 52.78 -35.86 -2.29
CA GLU A 81 53.68 -35.23 -3.26
C GLU A 81 54.15 -36.20 -4.35
N ALA A 82 54.24 -37.50 -4.04
CA ALA A 82 54.64 -38.54 -4.99
C ALA A 82 53.51 -38.98 -5.94
N ILE A 83 52.25 -38.63 -5.68
CA ILE A 83 51.12 -38.91 -6.57
C ILE A 83 51.02 -37.74 -7.55
N PRO A 84 51.19 -37.94 -8.87
CA PRO A 84 51.00 -36.86 -9.84
C PRO A 84 49.58 -36.31 -9.72
N GLU A 85 49.47 -35.02 -9.41
CA GLU A 85 48.18 -34.33 -9.34
C GLU A 85 47.41 -34.56 -10.64
N THR A 86 46.26 -35.20 -10.54
CA THR A 86 45.33 -35.28 -11.68
C THR A 86 44.92 -33.85 -12.00
N PRO A 87 45.01 -33.40 -13.28
CA PRO A 87 44.61 -32.06 -13.63
C PRO A 87 43.18 -31.83 -13.14
N PRO A 88 42.89 -30.70 -12.48
CA PRO A 88 41.56 -30.44 -11.95
C PRO A 88 40.56 -30.61 -13.10
N SER A 89 39.65 -31.59 -12.92
CA SER A 89 38.56 -31.82 -13.87
C SER A 89 37.95 -30.48 -14.25
N PRO A 90 37.75 -30.17 -15.55
CA PRO A 90 37.23 -28.88 -15.96
C PRO A 90 35.92 -28.64 -15.24
N VAL A 91 35.92 -27.68 -14.31
CA VAL A 91 34.74 -27.31 -13.55
C VAL A 91 33.70 -26.84 -14.57
N HIS A 92 32.73 -27.70 -14.89
CA HIS A 92 31.62 -27.35 -15.77
C HIS A 92 30.91 -26.15 -15.13
N ARG A 93 31.18 -24.95 -15.67
CA ARG A 93 30.49 -23.74 -15.25
C ARG A 93 29.05 -23.86 -15.70
N VAL A 94 28.17 -24.24 -14.80
CA VAL A 94 26.72 -24.25 -15.05
C VAL A 94 26.33 -22.83 -15.50
N PRO A 95 25.80 -22.66 -16.72
CA PRO A 95 25.47 -21.34 -17.24
C PRO A 95 24.38 -20.71 -16.38
N LYS A 96 24.56 -19.43 -16.04
CA LYS A 96 23.56 -18.68 -15.27
C LYS A 96 22.31 -18.46 -16.13
N PRO A 97 21.10 -18.78 -15.63
CA PRO A 97 19.87 -18.50 -16.36
C PRO A 97 19.68 -16.99 -16.58
N SER A 98 18.93 -16.62 -17.62
CA SER A 98 18.59 -15.23 -17.92
C SER A 98 17.76 -14.59 -16.78
N VAL A 99 17.66 -13.26 -16.76
CA VAL A 99 16.88 -12.53 -15.72
C VAL A 99 15.42 -13.03 -15.67
N PHE A 100 14.79 -13.26 -16.82
CA PHE A 100 13.44 -13.80 -16.88
C PHE A 100 13.36 -15.28 -16.46
N GLY A 101 14.37 -16.09 -16.83
CA GLY A 101 14.47 -17.47 -16.34
C GLY A 101 14.62 -17.53 -14.82
N GLN A 102 15.42 -16.64 -14.23
CA GLN A 102 15.57 -16.51 -12.78
C GLN A 102 14.25 -16.13 -12.11
N PHE A 103 13.51 -15.18 -12.67
CA PHE A 103 12.18 -14.81 -12.18
C PHE A 103 11.23 -16.01 -12.15
N ALA A 104 11.13 -16.76 -13.25
CA ALA A 104 10.26 -17.92 -13.34
C ALA A 104 10.63 -19.00 -12.30
N VAL A 105 11.92 -19.29 -12.14
CA VAL A 105 12.42 -20.24 -11.13
C VAL A 105 12.10 -19.76 -9.71
N TYR A 106 12.30 -18.48 -9.40
CA TYR A 106 11.95 -17.94 -8.08
C TYR A 106 10.45 -18.01 -7.79
N PHE A 107 9.61 -17.70 -8.79
CA PHE A 107 8.16 -17.77 -8.68
C PHE A 107 7.69 -19.22 -8.47
N GLU A 108 8.17 -20.16 -9.27
CA GLU A 108 7.85 -21.59 -9.14
C GLU A 108 8.27 -22.13 -7.78
N ARG A 109 9.49 -21.80 -7.33
CA ARG A 109 9.96 -22.16 -5.99
C ARG A 109 9.05 -21.62 -4.90
N ASN A 110 8.67 -20.34 -4.99
CA ASN A 110 7.81 -19.72 -4.00
C ASN A 110 6.44 -20.41 -3.94
N LEU A 111 5.87 -20.74 -5.10
CA LEU A 111 4.61 -21.46 -5.18
C LEU A 111 4.72 -22.86 -4.56
N LYS A 112 5.74 -23.65 -4.91
CA LYS A 112 5.94 -25.01 -4.38
C LYS A 112 6.14 -25.04 -2.86
N VAL A 113 6.97 -24.13 -2.33
CA VAL A 113 7.22 -24.04 -0.88
C VAL A 113 5.94 -23.71 -0.12
N LYS A 114 5.11 -22.81 -0.68
CA LYS A 114 3.86 -22.40 -0.05
C LYS A 114 2.78 -23.47 -0.20
N SER A 115 2.66 -24.11 -1.36
CA SER A 115 1.70 -25.18 -1.62
C SER A 115 1.92 -26.40 -0.73
N ALA A 116 3.18 -26.68 -0.37
CA ALA A 116 3.52 -27.76 0.56
C ALA A 116 3.03 -27.49 2.00
N ASN A 117 2.93 -26.23 2.41
CA ASN A 117 2.49 -25.86 3.75
C ASN A 117 0.96 -25.68 3.81
N ARG A 118 0.25 -26.80 3.96
CA ARG A 118 -1.23 -26.83 4.02
C ARG A 118 -1.79 -25.94 5.13
N GLY A 119 -1.17 -25.91 6.30
CA GLY A 119 -1.62 -25.08 7.43
C GLY A 119 -1.55 -23.59 7.11
N TYR A 120 -0.45 -23.14 6.52
CA TYR A 120 -0.29 -21.75 6.09
C TYR A 120 -1.34 -21.34 5.04
N ILE A 121 -1.55 -22.18 4.03
CA ILE A 121 -2.56 -21.90 2.99
C ILE A 121 -3.96 -21.81 3.61
N LEU A 122 -4.32 -22.78 4.47
CA LEU A 122 -5.62 -22.82 5.10
C LEU A 122 -5.89 -21.55 5.91
N VAL A 123 -4.94 -21.15 6.75
CA VAL A 123 -5.07 -19.93 7.56
C VAL A 123 -5.16 -18.69 6.67
N THR A 124 -4.31 -18.59 5.65
CA THR A 124 -4.28 -17.43 4.74
C THR A 124 -5.57 -17.30 3.92
N LEU A 125 -6.13 -18.42 3.46
CA LEU A 125 -7.37 -18.44 2.68
C LEU A 125 -8.61 -18.24 3.56
N LEU A 126 -8.59 -18.72 4.81
CA LEU A 126 -9.74 -18.65 5.71
C LEU A 126 -9.83 -17.32 6.48
N GLN A 127 -8.69 -16.66 6.73
CA GLN A 127 -8.63 -15.37 7.43
C GLN A 127 -9.58 -14.33 6.82
N THR A 128 -9.49 -14.10 5.51
CA THR A 128 -10.28 -13.05 4.84
C THR A 128 -11.79 -13.36 4.81
N PRO A 129 -12.26 -14.58 4.47
CA PRO A 129 -13.66 -14.98 4.63
C PRO A 129 -14.21 -14.77 6.04
N LEU A 130 -13.46 -15.18 7.06
CA LEU A 130 -13.90 -15.03 8.45
C LEU A 130 -14.05 -13.57 8.84
N LEU A 131 -13.09 -12.72 8.46
CA LEU A 131 -13.19 -11.28 8.69
C LEU A 131 -14.33 -10.64 7.91
N ALA A 132 -14.58 -11.07 6.67
CA ALA A 132 -15.72 -10.60 5.87
C ALA A 132 -17.05 -10.95 6.53
N LEU A 133 -17.22 -12.19 7.01
CA LEU A 133 -18.40 -12.63 7.76
C LEU A 133 -18.59 -11.80 9.02
N LEU A 134 -17.52 -11.63 9.81
CA LEU A 134 -17.55 -10.90 11.08
C LEU A 134 -17.97 -9.44 10.87
N VAL A 135 -17.30 -8.73 9.97
CA VAL A 135 -17.57 -7.32 9.71
C VAL A 135 -19.00 -7.15 9.20
N SER A 136 -19.41 -7.96 8.23
CA SER A 136 -20.73 -7.85 7.61
C SER A 136 -21.84 -8.16 8.62
N PHE A 137 -21.66 -9.19 9.46
CA PHE A 137 -22.58 -9.53 10.53
C PHE A 137 -22.78 -8.39 11.53
N PHE A 138 -21.70 -7.78 12.04
CA PHE A 138 -21.80 -6.68 13.01
C PHE A 138 -22.33 -5.37 12.41
N THR A 139 -22.18 -5.18 11.11
CA THR A 139 -22.72 -4.00 10.40
C THR A 139 -24.09 -4.25 9.78
N TRP A 140 -24.66 -5.44 9.98
CA TRP A 140 -26.01 -5.73 9.54
C TRP A 140 -27.01 -5.05 10.47
N PHE A 141 -27.89 -4.21 9.92
CA PHE A 141 -28.91 -3.51 10.67
C PHE A 141 -30.18 -3.36 9.83
N SER A 142 -31.34 -3.66 10.43
CA SER A 142 -32.65 -3.50 9.81
C SER A 142 -33.60 -2.77 10.75
N GLY A 143 -34.49 -1.95 10.19
CA GLY A 143 -35.44 -1.11 10.94
C GLY A 143 -36.76 -1.80 11.31
N GLY A 144 -36.91 -3.11 11.09
CA GLY A 144 -38.09 -3.89 11.52
C GLY A 144 -38.97 -4.45 10.39
N GLU A 145 -38.96 -3.87 9.19
CA GLU A 145 -39.80 -4.32 8.05
C GLU A 145 -38.99 -5.03 6.94
N GLY A 146 -37.87 -5.65 7.30
CA GLY A 146 -36.91 -6.24 6.37
C GLY A 146 -35.63 -5.42 6.22
N TYR A 147 -34.62 -6.01 5.58
CA TYR A 147 -33.34 -5.34 5.34
C TYR A 147 -33.46 -4.37 4.17
N SER A 148 -32.99 -3.14 4.36
CA SER A 148 -32.81 -2.16 3.30
C SER A 148 -31.47 -1.48 3.46
N LEU A 149 -30.71 -1.42 2.37
CA LEU A 149 -29.39 -0.82 2.34
C LEU A 149 -29.43 0.68 2.70
N ALA A 150 -30.47 1.41 2.27
CA ALA A 150 -30.66 2.83 2.63
C ALA A 150 -30.86 3.04 4.13
N ALA A 151 -31.59 2.13 4.79
CA ALA A 151 -31.90 2.22 6.20
C ALA A 151 -30.72 1.82 7.10
N ASN A 152 -29.69 1.20 6.53
CA ASN A 152 -28.55 0.72 7.30
C ASN A 152 -27.58 1.87 7.65
N LYS A 153 -27.66 2.33 8.90
CA LYS A 153 -26.76 3.36 9.45
C LYS A 153 -25.29 2.96 9.55
N TYR A 154 -24.97 1.66 9.49
CA TYR A 154 -23.59 1.15 9.64
C TYR A 154 -22.85 0.95 8.32
N ILE A 155 -23.43 1.32 7.17
CA ILE A 155 -22.73 1.22 5.87
C ILE A 155 -21.41 2.02 5.82
N PRO A 156 -21.32 3.27 6.35
CA PRO A 156 -20.04 3.96 6.43
C PRO A 156 -18.99 3.18 7.23
N VAL A 157 -19.40 2.54 8.33
CA VAL A 157 -18.54 1.70 9.16
C VAL A 157 -18.09 0.44 8.41
N TYR A 158 -19.01 -0.20 7.67
CA TYR A 158 -18.69 -1.34 6.83
C TYR A 158 -17.62 -1.02 5.79
N ILE A 159 -17.79 0.07 5.04
CA ILE A 159 -16.83 0.50 4.00
C ILE A 159 -15.46 0.71 4.64
N PHE A 160 -15.42 1.40 5.77
CA PHE A 160 -14.17 1.69 6.46
C PHE A 160 -13.49 0.43 6.99
N MET A 161 -14.22 -0.44 7.68
CA MET A 161 -13.67 -1.70 8.19
C MET A 161 -13.20 -2.62 7.07
N SER A 162 -13.87 -2.61 5.92
CA SER A 162 -13.44 -3.36 4.73
C SER A 162 -12.06 -2.92 4.24
N VAL A 163 -11.81 -1.61 4.22
CA VAL A 163 -10.48 -1.05 3.88
C VAL A 163 -9.43 -1.46 4.91
N ILE A 164 -9.75 -1.38 6.20
CA ILE A 164 -8.81 -1.78 7.27
C ILE A 164 -8.47 -3.27 7.19
N VAL A 165 -9.45 -4.13 6.95
CA VAL A 165 -9.23 -5.58 6.75
C VAL A 165 -8.34 -5.84 5.53
N ALA A 166 -8.57 -5.14 4.42
CA ALA A 166 -7.74 -5.27 3.21
C ALA A 166 -6.28 -4.86 3.45
N LEU A 167 -6.05 -3.78 4.21
CA LEU A 167 -4.72 -3.32 4.60
C LEU A 167 -4.05 -4.30 5.58
N PHE A 168 -4.77 -4.76 6.60
CA PHE A 168 -4.28 -5.72 7.57
C PHE A 168 -3.87 -7.04 6.91
N SER A 169 -4.75 -7.59 6.08
CA SER A 169 -4.52 -8.87 5.40
C SER A 169 -3.30 -8.80 4.47
N GLY A 170 -3.17 -7.74 3.67
CA GLY A 170 -2.00 -7.55 2.80
C GLY A 170 -0.67 -7.43 3.57
N MET A 171 -0.65 -6.64 4.66
CA MET A 171 0.54 -6.52 5.50
C MET A 171 0.91 -7.87 6.15
N MET A 172 -0.07 -8.61 6.66
CA MET A 172 0.16 -9.90 7.32
C MET A 172 0.72 -10.97 6.38
N VAL A 173 0.21 -11.07 5.15
CA VAL A 173 0.65 -12.09 4.18
C VAL A 173 2.08 -11.81 3.69
N SER A 174 2.43 -10.54 3.50
CA SER A 174 3.74 -10.12 2.96
C SER A 174 4.84 -9.95 4.01
N ALA A 175 4.46 -9.72 5.26
CA ALA A 175 5.34 -9.45 6.40
C ALA A 175 6.46 -10.47 6.61
N GLU A 176 6.25 -11.74 6.30
CA GLU A 176 7.23 -12.80 6.55
C GLU A 176 7.96 -13.31 5.30
N GLU A 177 7.72 -12.72 4.13
CA GLU A 177 8.23 -13.27 2.87
C GLU A 177 9.75 -13.18 2.73
N ILE A 178 10.37 -12.07 3.15
CA ILE A 178 11.81 -11.84 2.98
C ILE A 178 12.59 -12.40 4.17
N ILE A 179 12.05 -12.27 5.38
CA ILE A 179 12.72 -12.73 6.61
C ILE A 179 12.95 -14.24 6.61
N ARG A 180 11.98 -15.04 6.16
CA ARG A 180 12.09 -16.50 6.06
C ARG A 180 13.15 -16.94 5.04
N ASP A 181 13.34 -16.17 3.97
CA ASP A 181 14.27 -16.51 2.89
C ASP A 181 15.71 -16.05 3.16
N ARG A 182 15.99 -15.33 4.27
CA ARG A 182 17.34 -14.76 4.54
C ARG A 182 18.48 -15.75 4.51
N ALA A 183 18.30 -16.93 5.12
CA ALA A 183 19.35 -17.95 5.17
C ALA A 183 19.66 -18.52 3.78
N VAL A 184 18.65 -18.61 2.91
CA VAL A 184 18.79 -19.02 1.51
C VAL A 184 19.46 -17.89 0.71
N LEU A 185 18.98 -16.66 0.82
CA LEU A 185 19.54 -15.50 0.13
C LEU A 185 21.02 -15.24 0.50
N LYS A 186 21.42 -15.52 1.75
CA LYS A 186 22.83 -15.42 2.19
C LYS A 186 23.73 -16.41 1.45
N ARG A 187 23.24 -17.62 1.19
CA ARG A 187 23.95 -18.67 0.42
C ARG A 187 23.95 -18.35 -1.07
N GLU A 188 22.84 -17.85 -1.61
CA GLU A 188 22.71 -17.48 -3.03
C GLU A 188 23.51 -16.22 -3.40
N LYS A 189 23.91 -15.40 -2.41
CA LYS A 189 24.72 -14.20 -2.64
C LYS A 189 26.02 -14.51 -3.40
N TYR A 190 26.63 -15.68 -3.16
CA TYR A 190 27.86 -16.11 -3.84
C TYR A 190 27.65 -16.42 -5.34
N LEU A 191 26.42 -16.72 -5.75
CA LEU A 191 26.07 -17.01 -7.14
C LEU A 191 25.80 -15.74 -7.96
N ASN A 192 25.73 -14.57 -7.32
CA ASN A 192 25.45 -13.26 -7.93
C ASN A 192 24.21 -13.27 -8.85
N LEU A 193 23.08 -13.73 -8.30
CA LEU A 193 21.77 -13.78 -8.96
C LEU A 193 21.04 -12.43 -8.89
N SER A 194 20.08 -12.21 -9.78
CA SER A 194 19.34 -10.96 -9.89
C SER A 194 18.36 -10.75 -8.73
N ARG A 195 18.62 -9.75 -7.89
CA ARG A 195 17.72 -9.34 -6.80
C ARG A 195 16.37 -8.84 -7.30
N GLY A 196 16.34 -8.14 -8.44
CA GLY A 196 15.10 -7.65 -9.04
C GLY A 196 14.17 -8.77 -9.45
N SER A 197 14.71 -9.87 -10.00
CA SER A 197 13.94 -11.06 -10.36
C SER A 197 13.31 -11.73 -9.14
N TYR A 198 14.06 -11.80 -8.03
CA TYR A 198 13.55 -12.29 -6.76
C TYR A 198 12.42 -11.41 -6.21
N ILE A 199 12.63 -10.09 -6.08
CA ILE A 199 11.60 -9.18 -5.52
C ILE A 199 10.34 -9.20 -6.38
N ASN A 200 10.47 -9.11 -7.71
CA ASN A 200 9.32 -9.12 -8.60
C ASN A 200 8.54 -10.44 -8.53
N SER A 201 9.22 -11.58 -8.39
CA SER A 201 8.54 -12.89 -8.23
C SER A 201 7.67 -12.91 -6.97
N LYS A 202 8.16 -12.34 -5.86
CA LYS A 202 7.43 -12.21 -4.60
C LYS A 202 6.26 -11.24 -4.71
N VAL A 203 6.49 -10.08 -5.34
CA VAL A 203 5.42 -9.08 -5.57
C VAL A 203 4.30 -9.69 -6.41
N LEU A 204 4.62 -10.40 -7.49
CA LEU A 204 3.60 -11.03 -8.33
C LEU A 204 2.78 -12.08 -7.55
N PHE A 205 3.45 -12.92 -6.76
CA PHE A 205 2.78 -13.89 -5.90
C PHE A 205 1.80 -13.22 -4.93
N LEU A 206 2.27 -12.17 -4.23
CA LEU A 206 1.44 -11.42 -3.27
C LEU A 206 0.26 -10.72 -3.94
N VAL A 207 0.45 -10.16 -5.14
CA VAL A 207 -0.63 -9.55 -5.93
C VAL A 207 -1.71 -10.59 -6.26
N ILE A 208 -1.35 -11.79 -6.68
CA ILE A 208 -2.30 -12.87 -6.97
C ILE A 208 -3.09 -13.25 -5.70
N VAL A 209 -2.39 -13.45 -4.58
CA VAL A 209 -3.04 -13.80 -3.31
C VAL A 209 -4.00 -12.69 -2.85
N SER A 210 -3.58 -11.43 -2.90
CA SER A 210 -4.43 -10.31 -2.52
C SER A 210 -5.61 -10.08 -3.46
N ALA A 211 -5.47 -10.37 -4.76
CA ALA A 211 -6.59 -10.34 -5.70
C ALA A 211 -7.67 -11.34 -5.31
N ILE A 212 -7.28 -12.57 -4.95
CA ILE A 212 -8.20 -13.62 -4.50
C ILE A 212 -8.82 -13.26 -3.15
N GLN A 213 -8.02 -12.82 -2.18
CA GLN A 213 -8.52 -12.47 -0.84
C GLN A 213 -9.52 -11.31 -0.89
N SER A 214 -9.20 -10.21 -1.60
CA SER A 214 -10.11 -9.09 -1.76
C SER A 214 -11.38 -9.50 -2.52
N LEU A 215 -11.29 -10.38 -3.53
CA LEU A 215 -12.45 -10.90 -4.26
C LEU A 215 -13.38 -11.66 -3.31
N VAL A 216 -12.83 -12.58 -2.52
CA VAL A 216 -13.61 -13.37 -1.56
C VAL A 216 -14.22 -12.49 -0.46
N PHE A 217 -13.49 -11.48 0.00
CA PHE A 217 -14.03 -10.50 0.96
C PHE A 217 -15.28 -9.81 0.41
N VAL A 218 -15.20 -9.27 -0.81
CA VAL A 218 -16.31 -8.56 -1.44
C VAL A 218 -17.46 -9.51 -1.75
N LEU A 219 -17.18 -10.72 -2.24
CA LEU A 219 -18.22 -11.72 -2.50
C LEU A 219 -19.04 -12.04 -1.24
N ILE A 220 -18.38 -12.22 -0.10
CA ILE A 220 -19.08 -12.54 1.15
C ILE A 220 -19.76 -11.30 1.70
N GLY A 221 -19.02 -10.20 1.86
CA GLY A 221 -19.52 -9.04 2.59
C GLY A 221 -20.59 -8.26 1.82
N ASN A 222 -20.37 -8.01 0.53
CA ASN A 222 -21.37 -7.30 -0.28
C ASN A 222 -22.62 -8.15 -0.48
N SER A 223 -22.53 -9.48 -0.47
CA SER A 223 -23.71 -10.34 -0.58
C SER A 223 -24.56 -10.31 0.71
N ILE A 224 -23.93 -10.29 1.89
CA ILE A 224 -24.65 -10.21 3.18
C ILE A 224 -25.33 -8.85 3.36
N LEU A 225 -24.70 -7.77 2.90
CA LEU A 225 -25.25 -6.43 2.98
C LEU A 225 -26.02 -6.01 1.71
N GLU A 226 -26.25 -6.94 0.77
CA GLU A 226 -26.99 -6.69 -0.47
C GLU A 226 -26.51 -5.46 -1.26
N VAL A 227 -25.20 -5.19 -1.27
CA VAL A 227 -24.60 -4.05 -1.99
C VAL A 227 -24.62 -4.33 -3.49
N GLY A 228 -25.70 -3.93 -4.15
CA GLY A 228 -25.94 -4.17 -5.57
C GLY A 228 -25.10 -3.29 -6.52
N GLY A 229 -24.59 -3.89 -7.60
CA GLY A 229 -24.04 -3.17 -8.75
C GLY A 229 -22.68 -2.47 -8.56
N GLN A 230 -22.10 -2.49 -7.35
CA GLN A 230 -20.82 -1.83 -7.04
C GLN A 230 -19.67 -2.82 -6.78
N PHE A 231 -19.82 -4.08 -7.19
CA PHE A 231 -18.84 -5.14 -6.93
C PHE A 231 -17.42 -4.78 -7.41
N MET A 232 -17.28 -4.32 -8.66
CA MET A 232 -15.98 -4.00 -9.25
C MET A 232 -15.32 -2.78 -8.60
N LEU A 233 -16.11 -1.82 -8.12
CA LEU A 233 -15.60 -0.66 -7.37
C LEU A 233 -14.96 -1.14 -6.06
N TYR A 234 -15.71 -1.91 -5.26
CA TYR A 234 -15.21 -2.45 -4.00
C TYR A 234 -13.99 -3.33 -4.19
N TRP A 235 -14.07 -4.30 -5.11
CA TRP A 235 -12.96 -5.21 -5.38
C TRP A 235 -11.72 -4.46 -5.84
N GLY A 236 -11.84 -3.56 -6.83
CA GLY A 236 -10.69 -2.82 -7.37
C GLY A 236 -10.01 -1.92 -6.34
N VAL A 237 -10.79 -1.25 -5.48
CA VAL A 237 -10.23 -0.39 -4.43
C VAL A 237 -9.59 -1.20 -3.31
N LEU A 238 -10.26 -2.24 -2.80
CA LEU A 238 -9.72 -3.10 -1.74
C LEU A 238 -8.48 -3.87 -2.21
N PHE A 239 -8.50 -4.39 -3.44
CA PHE A 239 -7.33 -5.01 -4.07
C PHE A 239 -6.14 -4.04 -4.16
N SER A 240 -6.39 -2.80 -4.59
CA SER A 240 -5.35 -1.77 -4.69
C SER A 240 -4.78 -1.42 -3.30
N ALA A 241 -5.64 -1.30 -2.29
CA ALA A 241 -5.22 -1.07 -0.90
C ALA A 241 -4.36 -2.25 -0.38
N SER A 242 -4.78 -3.49 -0.61
CA SER A 242 -3.99 -4.68 -0.25
C SER A 242 -2.65 -4.72 -0.98
N CYS A 243 -2.55 -4.27 -2.23
CA CYS A 243 -1.27 -4.18 -2.94
C CYS A 243 -0.30 -3.18 -2.28
N VAL A 244 -0.79 -2.02 -1.84
CA VAL A 244 0.04 -1.06 -1.09
C VAL A 244 0.48 -1.67 0.24
N ALA A 245 -0.44 -2.32 0.95
CA ALA A 245 -0.14 -3.04 2.18
C ALA A 245 0.90 -4.17 2.00
N ASN A 246 0.87 -4.88 0.88
CA ASN A 246 1.88 -5.88 0.54
C ASN A 246 3.28 -5.26 0.44
N LEU A 247 3.39 -4.08 -0.16
CA LEU A 247 4.67 -3.37 -0.28
C LEU A 247 5.15 -2.89 1.08
N ILE A 248 4.25 -2.41 1.95
CA ILE A 248 4.58 -2.06 3.35
C ILE A 248 5.08 -3.29 4.10
N GLY A 249 4.38 -4.42 4.01
CA GLY A 249 4.76 -5.65 4.70
C GLY A 249 6.06 -6.25 4.17
N LEU A 250 6.32 -6.20 2.85
CA LEU A 250 7.64 -6.56 2.31
C LEU A 250 8.75 -5.65 2.85
N ASN A 251 8.51 -4.34 2.96
CA ASN A 251 9.49 -3.41 3.53
C ASN A 251 9.75 -3.72 5.02
N LEU A 252 8.72 -4.07 5.79
CA LEU A 252 8.85 -4.54 7.17
C LEU A 252 9.68 -5.83 7.25
N SER A 253 9.37 -6.79 6.37
CA SER A 253 10.06 -8.08 6.26
C SER A 253 11.55 -7.94 5.98
N ASN A 254 11.91 -6.97 5.14
CA ASN A 254 13.31 -6.65 4.83
C ASN A 254 13.98 -5.87 5.98
N SER A 255 13.23 -5.02 6.67
CA SER A 255 13.79 -4.07 7.64
C SER A 255 14.07 -4.69 9.00
N LEU A 256 13.19 -5.57 9.50
CA LEU A 256 13.16 -6.01 10.89
C LEU A 256 13.88 -7.33 11.13
N GLY A 257 14.62 -7.47 12.24
CA GLY A 257 15.44 -8.65 12.53
C GLY A 257 14.69 -9.96 12.82
N SER A 258 13.45 -9.88 13.30
CA SER A 258 12.66 -11.01 13.82
C SER A 258 11.19 -10.92 13.41
N ALA A 259 10.52 -12.07 13.26
CA ALA A 259 9.08 -12.18 13.01
C ALA A 259 8.25 -11.55 14.14
N ALA A 260 8.67 -11.74 15.40
CA ALA A 260 8.00 -11.14 16.56
C ALA A 260 7.95 -9.60 16.48
N ALA A 261 9.03 -8.97 16.00
CA ALA A 261 9.08 -7.52 15.83
C ALA A 261 8.06 -7.06 14.78
N ILE A 262 7.92 -7.81 13.68
CA ILE A 262 6.98 -7.46 12.61
C ILE A 262 5.54 -7.43 13.14
N TYR A 263 5.15 -8.40 13.97
CA TYR A 263 3.80 -8.44 14.57
C TYR A 263 3.52 -7.28 15.53
N ILE A 264 4.54 -6.73 16.18
CA ILE A 264 4.39 -5.52 17.01
C ILE A 264 4.21 -4.28 16.13
N PHE A 265 4.94 -4.20 15.01
CA PHE A 265 4.89 -3.05 14.11
C PHE A 265 3.61 -2.97 13.26
N ILE A 266 2.98 -4.10 12.93
CA ILE A 266 1.76 -4.11 12.11
C ILE A 266 0.64 -3.27 12.77
N PRO A 267 0.25 -3.49 14.04
CA PRO A 267 -0.72 -2.62 14.72
C PRO A 267 -0.25 -1.17 14.86
N VAL A 268 1.05 -0.94 15.12
CA VAL A 268 1.62 0.42 15.23
C VAL A 268 1.46 1.21 13.93
N ILE A 269 1.52 0.55 12.77
CA ILE A 269 1.25 1.18 11.47
C ILE A 269 -0.26 1.30 11.22
N LEU A 270 -1.04 0.31 11.63
CA LEU A 270 -2.47 0.23 11.35
C LEU A 270 -3.31 1.19 12.20
N ILE A 271 -2.96 1.44 13.46
CA ILE A 271 -3.68 2.39 14.35
C ILE A 271 -3.69 3.81 13.76
N PRO A 272 -2.56 4.41 13.32
CA PRO A 272 -2.58 5.68 12.61
C PRO A 272 -3.44 5.66 11.33
N GLN A 273 -3.43 4.55 10.57
CA GLN A 273 -4.29 4.43 9.39
C GLN A 273 -5.78 4.43 9.78
N ILE A 274 -6.14 3.87 10.93
CA ILE A 274 -7.50 3.94 11.45
C ILE A 274 -7.87 5.38 11.83
N LEU A 275 -7.03 6.06 12.62
CA LEU A 275 -7.31 7.41 13.12
C LEU A 275 -7.34 8.45 12.00
N LEU A 276 -6.44 8.32 11.02
CA LEU A 276 -6.32 9.24 9.88
C LEU A 276 -7.22 8.85 8.71
N GLY A 277 -8.19 7.96 8.91
CA GLY A 277 -9.11 7.51 7.87
C GLY A 277 -10.29 8.43 7.59
N GLY A 278 -10.56 9.41 8.47
CA GLY A 278 -11.61 10.42 8.32
C GLY A 278 -13.02 9.98 8.74
N LEU A 279 -13.23 8.72 9.14
CA LEU A 279 -14.52 8.24 9.66
C LEU A 279 -14.66 8.37 11.19
N ILE A 280 -13.61 8.01 11.94
CA ILE A 280 -13.67 7.99 13.43
C ILE A 280 -13.45 9.38 14.00
N ILE A 281 -12.56 10.15 13.39
CA ILE A 281 -12.27 11.53 13.74
C ILE A 281 -12.41 12.33 12.46
N GLU A 282 -13.36 13.26 12.44
CA GLU A 282 -13.51 14.22 11.36
C GLU A 282 -12.29 15.15 11.35
N TYR A 283 -11.77 15.49 10.17
CA TYR A 283 -10.54 16.28 10.08
C TYR A 283 -10.71 17.70 10.63
N ASP A 284 -11.93 18.23 10.55
CA ASP A 284 -12.27 19.57 11.05
C ASP A 284 -12.22 19.62 12.60
N ASP A 285 -12.43 18.48 13.25
CA ASP A 285 -12.39 18.32 14.71
C ASP A 285 -10.98 17.98 15.25
N MET A 286 -9.96 17.90 14.38
CA MET A 286 -8.59 17.58 14.83
C MET A 286 -7.95 18.75 15.59
N PRO A 287 -7.36 18.52 16.78
CA PRO A 287 -6.79 19.59 17.59
C PRO A 287 -5.56 20.25 16.94
N GLY A 288 -5.49 21.59 17.02
CA GLY A 288 -4.33 22.40 16.61
C GLY A 288 -4.49 23.10 15.25
N LYS A 289 -3.37 23.58 14.67
CA LYS A 289 -3.30 24.28 13.36
C LYS A 289 -3.76 23.45 12.15
N PHE A 290 -4.30 22.25 12.39
CA PHE A 290 -4.83 21.35 11.38
C PHE A 290 -6.31 21.62 11.09
N SER A 291 -7.05 22.21 12.03
CA SER A 291 -8.47 22.59 11.87
C SER A 291 -8.64 23.92 11.11
N ASP A 292 -7.69 24.85 11.23
CA ASP A 292 -7.81 26.25 10.76
C ASP A 292 -8.04 26.42 9.24
N ASN A 293 -7.81 25.39 8.43
CA ASN A 293 -7.87 25.49 6.97
C ASN A 293 -8.86 24.52 6.30
N ASN A 294 -9.64 23.68 7.02
CA ASN A 294 -10.59 22.67 6.48
C ASN A 294 -9.99 21.83 5.31
N ASN A 295 -8.66 21.82 5.23
CA ASN A 295 -7.84 21.10 4.28
C ASN A 295 -7.29 19.93 5.05
N VAL A 296 -7.32 18.75 4.43
CA VAL A 296 -6.84 17.56 5.10
C VAL A 296 -5.35 17.74 5.42
N PRO A 297 -4.91 17.47 6.66
CA PRO A 297 -3.50 17.59 7.01
C PRO A 297 -2.65 16.72 6.09
N LEU A 298 -1.41 17.15 5.83
CA LEU A 298 -0.44 16.41 4.99
C LEU A 298 -0.30 14.94 5.40
N ILE A 299 -0.47 14.64 6.69
CA ILE A 299 -0.40 13.27 7.21
C ILE A 299 -1.62 12.41 6.80
N GLY A 300 -2.78 13.04 6.59
CA GLY A 300 -3.98 12.40 6.04
C GLY A 300 -3.87 12.12 4.54
N ASP A 301 -3.12 12.93 3.77
CA ASP A 301 -2.84 12.65 2.35
C ASP A 301 -1.95 11.42 2.15
N ILE A 302 -1.14 11.08 3.16
CA ILE A 302 -0.26 9.92 3.17
C ILE A 302 -1.05 8.63 3.49
N SER A 303 -2.18 8.74 4.20
CA SER A 303 -2.96 7.61 4.67
C SER A 303 -3.65 6.88 3.52
N THR A 304 -3.29 5.61 3.29
CA THR A 304 -3.91 4.80 2.24
C THR A 304 -5.37 4.48 2.56
N SER A 305 -5.69 4.34 3.87
CA SER A 305 -7.05 4.07 4.33
C SER A 305 -8.03 5.16 3.92
N ARG A 306 -7.63 6.44 4.02
CA ARG A 306 -8.44 7.59 3.62
C ARG A 306 -8.81 7.52 2.15
N TRP A 307 -7.82 7.40 1.26
CA TRP A 307 -8.06 7.36 -0.18
C TRP A 307 -8.97 6.19 -0.59
N ALA A 308 -8.76 5.02 0.01
CA ALA A 308 -9.58 3.84 -0.26
C ALA A 308 -11.01 4.02 0.26
N TYR A 309 -11.18 4.58 1.47
CA TYR A 309 -12.48 4.87 2.05
C TYR A 309 -13.26 5.90 1.21
N GLU A 310 -12.63 7.03 0.90
CA GLU A 310 -13.21 8.10 0.09
C GLU A 310 -13.56 7.61 -1.33
N ALA A 311 -12.70 6.79 -1.95
CA ALA A 311 -12.96 6.22 -3.26
C ALA A 311 -14.20 5.32 -3.28
N ILE A 312 -14.39 4.48 -2.25
CA ILE A 312 -15.58 3.63 -2.15
C ILE A 312 -16.82 4.47 -1.81
N ALA A 313 -16.73 5.38 -0.83
CA ALA A 313 -17.86 6.21 -0.42
C ALA A 313 -18.38 7.11 -1.56
N VAL A 314 -17.48 7.84 -2.22
CA VAL A 314 -17.82 8.71 -3.37
C VAL A 314 -18.19 7.88 -4.59
N GLY A 315 -17.48 6.77 -4.82
CA GLY A 315 -17.77 5.88 -5.95
C GLY A 315 -19.14 5.24 -5.83
N GLN A 316 -19.49 4.74 -4.66
CA GLN A 316 -20.80 4.16 -4.38
C GLN A 316 -21.90 5.20 -4.52
N PHE A 317 -21.70 6.42 -4.02
CA PHE A 317 -22.68 7.49 -4.22
C PHE A 317 -22.86 7.79 -5.72
N ARG A 318 -21.76 8.02 -6.46
CA ARG A 318 -21.79 8.48 -7.85
C ARG A 318 -22.25 7.43 -8.86
N TYR A 319 -21.75 6.20 -8.75
CA TYR A 319 -21.95 5.13 -9.74
C TYR A 319 -23.14 4.25 -9.42
N ASN A 320 -23.89 4.59 -8.38
CA ASN A 320 -25.16 3.97 -8.07
C ASN A 320 -26.15 4.09 -9.26
N ARG A 321 -26.98 3.05 -9.47
CA ARG A 321 -27.97 3.00 -10.56
C ARG A 321 -28.95 4.17 -10.51
N TYR A 322 -29.33 4.63 -9.33
CA TYR A 322 -30.18 5.80 -9.14
C TYR A 322 -29.44 7.12 -9.44
N GLN A 323 -28.25 7.29 -8.89
CA GLN A 323 -27.53 8.56 -8.91
C GLN A 323 -26.82 8.83 -10.25
N SER A 324 -26.33 7.79 -10.92
CA SER A 324 -25.57 7.88 -12.18
C SER A 324 -26.23 8.75 -13.27
N PRO A 325 -27.52 8.58 -13.62
CA PRO A 325 -28.18 9.42 -14.63
C PRO A 325 -28.39 10.87 -14.19
N VAL A 326 -28.53 11.13 -12.89
CA VAL A 326 -28.84 12.45 -12.33
C VAL A 326 -27.58 13.26 -11.98
N TRP A 327 -26.47 12.56 -11.74
CA TRP A 327 -25.23 13.12 -11.18
C TRP A 327 -24.71 14.36 -11.92
N GLN A 328 -24.76 14.38 -13.25
CA GLN A 328 -24.25 15.53 -14.01
C GLN A 328 -25.08 16.80 -13.79
N SER A 329 -26.41 16.66 -13.78
CA SER A 329 -27.32 17.77 -13.55
C SER A 329 -27.20 18.28 -12.12
N GLU A 330 -27.09 17.38 -11.16
CA GLU A 330 -26.93 17.72 -9.74
C GLU A 330 -25.56 18.35 -9.45
N LYS A 331 -24.48 17.82 -10.02
CA LYS A 331 -23.14 18.44 -9.92
C LYS A 331 -23.15 19.87 -10.44
N ARG A 332 -23.79 20.11 -11.59
CA ARG A 332 -23.94 21.47 -12.16
C ARG A 332 -24.75 22.37 -11.23
N PHE A 333 -25.88 21.86 -10.72
CA PHE A 333 -26.72 22.60 -9.78
C PHE A 333 -25.93 23.09 -8.56
N TYR A 334 -25.20 22.19 -7.87
CA TYR A 334 -24.41 22.55 -6.70
C TYR A 334 -23.24 23.49 -7.04
N ASN A 335 -22.56 23.26 -8.17
CA ASN A 335 -21.50 24.17 -8.63
C ASN A 335 -22.05 25.59 -8.86
N TYR A 336 -23.13 25.73 -9.63
CA TYR A 336 -23.72 27.04 -9.91
C TYR A 336 -24.29 27.71 -8.66
N ASN A 337 -24.84 26.92 -7.72
CA ASN A 337 -25.29 27.42 -6.44
C ASN A 337 -24.12 27.97 -5.60
N TRP A 338 -22.98 27.28 -5.59
CA TRP A 338 -21.79 27.76 -4.91
C TRP A 338 -21.28 29.08 -5.52
N TYR A 339 -21.16 29.15 -6.85
CA TYR A 339 -20.76 30.39 -7.53
C TYR A 339 -21.72 31.55 -7.26
N GLY A 340 -23.03 31.35 -7.47
CA GLY A 340 -24.03 32.41 -7.36
C GLY A 340 -24.38 32.82 -5.94
N SER A 341 -24.60 31.85 -5.04
CA SER A 341 -25.14 32.13 -3.70
C SER A 341 -24.06 32.32 -2.63
N ILE A 342 -22.85 31.79 -2.84
CA ILE A 342 -21.76 31.88 -1.85
C ILE A 342 -20.67 32.79 -2.36
N LEU A 343 -19.97 32.43 -3.44
CA LEU A 343 -18.79 33.17 -3.91
C LEU A 343 -19.15 34.58 -4.36
N LEU A 344 -20.08 34.72 -5.32
CA LEU A 344 -20.44 36.02 -5.88
C LEU A 344 -21.17 36.90 -4.85
N HIS A 345 -21.90 36.31 -3.91
CA HIS A 345 -22.48 37.06 -2.80
C HIS A 345 -21.39 37.64 -1.88
N GLU A 346 -20.33 36.88 -1.59
CA GLU A 346 -19.20 37.35 -0.80
C GLU A 346 -18.37 38.40 -1.55
N LEU A 347 -18.18 38.27 -2.87
CA LEU A 347 -17.54 39.29 -3.69
C LEU A 347 -18.37 40.58 -3.76
N GLU A 348 -19.69 40.48 -3.94
CA GLU A 348 -20.62 41.61 -3.90
C GLU A 348 -20.51 42.34 -2.55
N ARG A 349 -20.57 41.59 -1.44
CA ARG A 349 -20.45 42.15 -0.09
C ARG A 349 -19.12 42.89 0.14
N ARG A 350 -18.01 42.39 -0.41
CA ARG A 350 -16.69 43.07 -0.36
C ARG A 350 -16.66 44.34 -1.21
N LEU A 351 -17.27 44.30 -2.39
CA LEU A 351 -17.38 45.46 -3.28
C LEU A 351 -18.33 46.53 -2.72
N ASP A 352 -19.37 46.15 -1.99
CA ASP A 352 -20.32 47.04 -1.32
C ASP A 352 -19.80 47.64 -0.01
N GLY A 353 -18.59 47.27 0.44
CA GLY A 353 -18.02 47.64 1.74
C GLY A 353 -18.09 49.13 2.13
N ASN A 354 -18.82 49.38 3.23
CA ASN A 354 -18.96 50.49 4.19
C ASN A 354 -18.35 51.91 4.01
N THR A 355 -17.93 52.33 2.81
CA THR A 355 -17.53 53.72 2.54
C THR A 355 -18.28 54.19 1.31
N GLY A 356 -19.14 55.20 1.48
CA GLY A 356 -20.10 55.64 0.47
C GLY A 356 -19.47 55.81 -0.90
N GLY A 357 -19.84 54.93 -1.84
CA GLY A 357 -19.78 55.04 -3.30
C GLY A 357 -18.46 55.35 -4.02
N THR A 358 -17.53 56.08 -3.42
CA THR A 358 -16.44 56.77 -4.12
C THR A 358 -15.04 56.45 -3.58
N ALA A 359 -14.94 55.73 -2.45
CA ALA A 359 -13.65 55.34 -1.90
C ALA A 359 -13.00 54.20 -2.73
N PRO A 360 -11.70 54.29 -3.07
CA PRO A 360 -10.98 53.25 -3.80
C PRO A 360 -10.96 51.95 -2.99
N LEU A 361 -11.11 50.81 -3.67
CA LEU A 361 -11.05 49.49 -3.04
C LEU A 361 -9.72 49.30 -2.30
N GLU A 362 -9.77 48.63 -1.15
CA GLU A 362 -8.55 48.15 -0.51
C GLU A 362 -7.77 47.25 -1.48
N LYS A 363 -6.45 47.47 -1.56
CA LYS A 363 -5.55 46.72 -2.46
C LYS A 363 -5.67 45.21 -2.29
N HIS A 364 -5.96 44.77 -1.07
CA HIS A 364 -6.15 43.36 -0.77
C HIS A 364 -7.43 42.81 -1.44
N ASP A 365 -8.57 43.49 -1.30
CA ASP A 365 -9.84 43.02 -1.85
C ASP A 365 -9.90 43.13 -3.37
N SER A 366 -9.23 44.13 -3.97
CA SER A 366 -9.12 44.21 -5.44
C SER A 366 -8.34 43.03 -6.02
N ILE A 367 -7.29 42.55 -5.34
CA ILE A 367 -6.56 41.35 -5.76
C ILE A 367 -7.46 40.13 -5.68
N ILE A 368 -8.22 39.95 -4.60
CA ILE A 368 -9.14 38.80 -4.46
C ILE A 368 -10.21 38.82 -5.55
N VAL A 369 -10.92 39.94 -5.71
CA VAL A 369 -12.00 40.07 -6.68
C VAL A 369 -11.49 39.80 -8.09
N THR A 370 -10.40 40.45 -8.51
CA THR A 370 -9.83 40.26 -9.86
C THR A 370 -9.32 38.84 -10.09
N THR A 371 -8.75 38.21 -9.05
CA THR A 371 -8.27 36.83 -9.11
C THR A 371 -9.45 35.86 -9.25
N GLU A 372 -10.49 35.98 -8.43
CA GLU A 372 -11.66 35.10 -8.50
C GLU A 372 -12.47 35.30 -9.79
N LEU A 373 -12.65 36.55 -10.26
CA LEU A 373 -13.29 36.83 -11.54
C LEU A 373 -12.52 36.20 -12.70
N ARG A 374 -11.19 36.33 -12.72
CA ARG A 374 -10.34 35.66 -13.74
C ARG A 374 -10.58 34.15 -13.73
N LEU A 375 -10.63 33.55 -12.55
CA LEU A 375 -10.80 32.10 -12.40
C LEU A 375 -12.20 31.64 -12.82
N ILE A 376 -13.22 32.46 -12.59
CA ILE A 376 -14.57 32.24 -13.12
C ILE A 376 -14.54 32.28 -14.66
N TYR A 377 -13.90 33.27 -15.27
CA TYR A 377 -13.84 33.40 -16.73
C TYR A 377 -13.00 32.32 -17.41
N ASP A 378 -11.93 31.85 -16.76
CA ASP A 378 -11.17 30.70 -17.24
C ASP A 378 -12.03 29.42 -17.23
N GLY A 379 -12.95 29.30 -16.25
CA GLY A 379 -13.90 28.19 -16.16
C GLY A 379 -15.13 28.32 -17.08
N TYR A 380 -15.57 29.55 -17.33
CA TYR A 380 -16.76 29.89 -18.14
C TYR A 380 -16.45 31.01 -19.14
N PRO A 381 -15.75 30.70 -20.24
CA PRO A 381 -15.33 31.72 -21.21
C PRO A 381 -16.50 32.48 -21.86
N SER A 382 -17.68 31.86 -21.93
CA SER A 382 -18.90 32.45 -22.50
C SER A 382 -19.46 33.62 -21.69
N LEU A 383 -19.06 33.78 -20.43
CA LEU A 383 -19.52 34.85 -19.56
C LEU A 383 -18.60 36.07 -19.57
N ARG A 384 -17.49 36.03 -20.32
CA ARG A 384 -16.46 37.07 -20.29
C ARG A 384 -16.99 38.37 -20.93
N PRO A 385 -16.90 39.53 -20.24
CA PRO A 385 -17.33 40.80 -20.79
C PRO A 385 -16.38 41.27 -21.90
N SER A 386 -16.89 42.17 -22.75
CA SER A 386 -16.17 42.73 -23.92
C SER A 386 -15.02 43.69 -23.56
N GLY A 387 -14.86 44.01 -22.27
CA GLY A 387 -13.73 44.75 -21.71
C GLY A 387 -13.97 45.00 -20.21
N PRO A 388 -13.01 44.71 -19.32
CA PRO A 388 -13.22 44.92 -17.88
C PRO A 388 -13.09 46.42 -17.56
N ASP A 389 -14.18 47.03 -17.11
CA ASP A 389 -14.08 48.31 -16.41
C ASP A 389 -13.53 48.03 -15.00
N LEU A 390 -12.31 48.50 -14.73
CA LEU A 390 -11.65 48.35 -13.43
C LEU A 390 -12.25 49.29 -12.37
N SER A 391 -13.24 50.11 -12.72
CA SER A 391 -13.97 50.91 -11.75
C SER A 391 -14.75 50.02 -10.76
N ARG A 392 -14.85 50.46 -9.51
CA ARG A 392 -15.62 49.76 -8.46
C ARG A 392 -17.08 49.54 -8.88
N ALA A 393 -17.68 50.52 -9.56
CA ALA A 393 -19.04 50.44 -10.05
C ALA A 393 -19.19 49.45 -11.21
N GLY A 394 -18.22 49.41 -12.13
CA GLY A 394 -18.16 48.43 -13.21
C GLY A 394 -18.03 47.00 -12.70
N LEU A 395 -17.10 46.76 -11.76
CA LEU A 395 -16.91 45.45 -11.12
C LEU A 395 -18.15 44.99 -10.34
N LEU A 396 -18.84 45.91 -9.67
CA LEU A 396 -20.06 45.59 -8.93
C LEU A 396 -21.20 45.20 -9.89
N ALA A 397 -21.37 45.93 -10.99
CA ALA A 397 -22.35 45.60 -12.02
C ALA A 397 -22.04 44.23 -12.64
N GLU A 398 -20.77 43.96 -12.94
CA GLU A 398 -20.30 42.68 -13.48
C GLU A 398 -20.55 41.50 -12.53
N VAL A 399 -20.26 41.66 -11.23
CA VAL A 399 -20.54 40.63 -10.22
C VAL A 399 -22.04 40.37 -10.08
N ARG A 400 -22.89 41.41 -10.15
CA ARG A 400 -24.36 41.26 -10.11
C ARG A 400 -24.89 40.54 -11.33
N GLU A 401 -24.42 40.90 -12.52
CA GLU A 401 -24.77 40.21 -13.77
C GLU A 401 -24.34 38.73 -13.73
N LEU A 402 -23.10 38.46 -13.31
CA LEU A 402 -22.62 37.08 -13.11
C LEU A 402 -23.50 36.31 -12.14
N LYS A 403 -23.89 36.93 -11.02
CA LYS A 403 -24.74 36.30 -10.01
C LYS A 403 -26.08 35.90 -10.62
N GLU A 404 -26.72 36.78 -11.37
CA GLU A 404 -27.97 36.48 -12.09
C GLU A 404 -27.78 35.35 -13.11
N ASN A 405 -26.70 35.38 -13.89
CA ASN A 405 -26.36 34.34 -14.85
C ASN A 405 -26.17 32.96 -14.18
N PHE A 406 -25.44 32.89 -13.06
CA PHE A 406 -25.27 31.65 -12.30
C PHE A 406 -26.56 31.17 -11.64
N LEU A 407 -27.42 32.07 -11.16
CA LEU A 407 -28.74 31.70 -10.63
C LEU A 407 -29.66 31.17 -11.75
N PHE A 408 -29.59 31.74 -12.96
CA PHE A 408 -30.29 31.24 -14.13
C PHE A 408 -29.79 29.85 -14.52
N MET A 409 -28.47 29.66 -14.65
CA MET A 409 -27.86 28.34 -14.94
C MET A 409 -28.20 27.30 -13.87
N ARG A 410 -28.24 27.68 -12.58
CA ARG A 410 -28.70 26.83 -11.48
C ARG A 410 -30.14 26.36 -11.70
N SER A 411 -31.04 27.26 -12.08
CA SER A 411 -32.44 26.90 -12.38
C SER A 411 -32.55 25.94 -13.58
N GLY A 412 -31.74 26.15 -14.62
CA GLY A 412 -31.65 25.24 -15.77
C GLY A 412 -31.16 23.84 -15.39
N ALA A 413 -30.13 23.76 -14.53
CA ALA A 413 -29.63 22.49 -14.01
C ALA A 413 -30.66 21.76 -13.12
N ALA A 414 -31.45 22.52 -12.33
CA ALA A 414 -32.56 21.95 -11.55
C ALA A 414 -33.63 21.32 -12.47
N ARG A 415 -34.08 22.05 -13.50
CA ARG A 415 -35.03 21.52 -14.48
C ARG A 415 -34.49 20.28 -15.20
N ALA A 416 -33.21 20.28 -15.57
CA ALA A 416 -32.56 19.13 -16.18
C ALA A 416 -32.56 17.91 -15.23
N LYS A 417 -32.28 18.12 -13.94
CA LYS A 417 -32.40 17.06 -12.92
C LYS A 417 -33.84 16.53 -12.85
N ASP A 418 -34.81 17.42 -12.71
CA ASP A 418 -36.21 17.04 -12.54
C ASP A 418 -36.75 16.31 -13.77
N SER A 419 -36.30 16.68 -14.98
CA SER A 419 -36.65 15.97 -16.22
C SER A 419 -36.15 14.52 -16.26
N VAL A 420 -34.94 14.27 -15.75
CA VAL A 420 -34.38 12.91 -15.67
C VAL A 420 -35.13 12.08 -14.64
N LEU A 421 -35.48 12.67 -13.49
CA LEU A 421 -36.28 12.01 -12.46
C LEU A 421 -37.70 11.70 -12.96
N ALA A 422 -38.34 12.65 -13.66
CA ALA A 422 -39.66 12.47 -14.25
C ALA A 422 -39.66 11.34 -15.29
N ALA A 423 -38.66 11.30 -16.19
CA ALA A 423 -38.50 10.21 -17.15
C ALA A 423 -38.27 8.84 -16.48
N GLY A 424 -37.60 8.82 -15.31
CA GLY A 424 -37.45 7.62 -14.49
C GLY A 424 -38.78 7.14 -13.90
N LYS A 425 -39.56 8.06 -13.32
CA LYS A 425 -40.89 7.79 -12.77
C LYS A 425 -41.89 7.32 -13.83
N GLU A 426 -41.85 7.89 -15.03
CA GLU A 426 -42.72 7.49 -16.14
C GLU A 426 -42.45 6.06 -16.61
N LYS A 427 -41.18 5.63 -16.63
CA LYS A 427 -40.79 4.29 -17.10
C LYS A 427 -41.12 3.15 -16.13
N MET A 428 -40.99 3.40 -14.82
CA MET A 428 -41.16 2.36 -13.79
C MET A 428 -42.47 2.49 -13.01
N GLY A 429 -43.14 3.65 -13.08
CA GLY A 429 -44.20 3.99 -12.14
C GLY A 429 -43.65 4.53 -10.81
N GLU A 430 -44.44 5.34 -10.12
CA GLU A 430 -43.95 6.14 -8.99
C GLU A 430 -43.52 5.28 -7.78
N LYS A 431 -44.31 4.28 -7.41
CA LYS A 431 -44.00 3.38 -6.28
C LYS A 431 -42.76 2.51 -6.52
N GLU A 432 -42.59 2.00 -7.74
CA GLU A 432 -41.41 1.20 -8.08
C GLU A 432 -40.15 2.08 -8.15
N PHE A 433 -40.28 3.32 -8.60
CA PHE A 433 -39.18 4.28 -8.61
C PHE A 433 -38.72 4.65 -7.19
N GLU A 434 -39.63 4.79 -6.23
CA GLU A 434 -39.29 5.00 -4.83
C GLU A 434 -38.58 3.79 -4.22
N ASN A 435 -39.08 2.57 -4.46
CA ASN A 435 -38.38 1.34 -4.04
C ASN A 435 -37.00 1.21 -4.70
N PHE A 436 -36.88 1.59 -5.98
CA PHE A 436 -35.60 1.60 -6.68
C PHE A 436 -34.62 2.62 -6.08
N ARG A 437 -35.10 3.80 -5.69
CA ARG A 437 -34.29 4.80 -4.97
C ARG A 437 -33.82 4.22 -3.65
N ASP A 438 -34.69 3.59 -2.87
CA ASP A 438 -34.34 3.15 -1.50
C ASP A 438 -33.45 1.89 -1.51
N THR A 439 -33.56 1.02 -2.51
CA THR A 439 -32.63 -0.12 -2.69
C THR A 439 -31.27 0.31 -3.22
N SER A 440 -31.26 1.32 -4.09
CA SER A 440 -30.05 1.79 -4.77
C SER A 440 -29.29 2.81 -3.91
N SER A 441 -29.99 3.74 -3.27
CA SER A 441 -29.38 4.87 -2.57
C SER A 441 -28.94 4.46 -1.16
N VAL A 442 -27.64 4.59 -0.88
CA VAL A 442 -27.19 4.78 0.49
C VAL A 442 -27.31 6.27 0.73
N SER A 443 -28.40 6.69 1.37
CA SER A 443 -28.48 8.06 1.86
C SER A 443 -27.29 8.28 2.78
N THR A 444 -26.28 9.03 2.34
CA THR A 444 -25.19 9.54 3.17
C THR A 444 -25.80 10.59 4.08
N PRO A 445 -26.17 10.30 5.35
CA PRO A 445 -26.85 11.28 6.19
C PRO A 445 -25.84 12.26 6.79
N LEU A 446 -24.53 12.07 6.55
CA LEU A 446 -23.47 12.79 7.25
C LEU A 446 -22.89 14.00 6.51
N PHE A 447 -22.98 14.10 5.19
CA PHE A 447 -22.38 15.25 4.46
C PHE A 447 -23.39 16.34 4.08
N ILE A 448 -24.69 16.12 4.33
CA ILE A 448 -25.75 17.11 4.06
C ILE A 448 -26.81 17.01 5.17
N LYS A 449 -26.40 17.04 6.43
CA LYS A 449 -27.24 17.62 7.48
C LYS A 449 -26.50 18.86 7.97
N SER A 450 -26.87 20.02 7.45
CA SER A 450 -26.85 21.22 8.28
C SER A 450 -28.13 21.16 9.12
N PRO A 451 -28.05 20.82 10.42
CA PRO A 451 -29.16 21.05 11.32
C PRO A 451 -29.10 22.54 11.70
N ASN A 452 -30.20 23.25 11.45
CA ASN A 452 -30.36 24.70 11.64
C ASN A 452 -29.99 25.55 10.42
N GLN A 453 -30.97 25.67 9.53
CA GLN A 453 -31.29 26.96 8.93
C GLN A 453 -31.83 27.90 10.04
N LYS A 454 -31.00 28.23 11.02
CA LYS A 454 -31.15 29.47 11.79
C LYS A 454 -30.30 30.48 11.06
N GLN A 455 -30.91 31.61 10.71
CA GLN A 455 -30.22 32.80 10.26
C GLN A 455 -29.14 33.16 11.29
N VAL A 456 -27.90 32.71 11.05
CA VAL A 456 -26.75 33.27 11.74
C VAL A 456 -26.36 34.48 10.90
N THR A 457 -26.79 35.64 11.38
CA THR A 457 -26.22 36.94 11.00
C THR A 457 -24.69 36.82 10.98
N PRO A 458 -24.02 37.16 9.88
CA PRO A 458 -22.57 37.11 9.86
C PRO A 458 -22.02 38.28 10.66
N THR A 459 -21.59 38.02 11.90
CA THR A 459 -20.65 38.89 12.61
C THR A 459 -19.32 38.81 11.87
N PHE A 460 -19.11 39.80 11.01
CA PHE A 460 -17.87 40.04 10.29
C PHE A 460 -16.84 40.73 11.19
N THR A 461 -15.66 40.12 11.31
CA THR A 461 -14.37 40.82 11.47
C THR A 461 -13.28 39.94 10.84
N PRO A 462 -12.17 40.55 10.35
CA PRO A 462 -11.66 40.26 9.02
C PRO A 462 -10.34 39.47 9.03
N LEU A 463 -9.92 39.04 7.84
CA LEU A 463 -8.69 38.34 7.47
C LEU A 463 -8.78 36.83 7.14
N ILE A 464 -9.28 36.57 5.93
CA ILE A 464 -8.55 35.88 4.83
C ILE A 464 -7.70 34.68 5.24
N LYS A 465 -8.17 33.47 4.90
CA LYS A 465 -7.41 32.50 4.07
C LYS A 465 -8.25 31.28 3.64
N LEU A 466 -8.61 31.29 2.36
CA LEU A 466 -8.54 30.19 1.38
C LEU A 466 -8.62 28.73 1.88
N LEU A 467 -9.82 28.17 1.73
CA LEU A 467 -10.02 26.80 1.28
C LEU A 467 -10.11 26.77 -0.26
N PRO A 468 -9.20 26.09 -0.97
CA PRO A 468 -9.54 25.60 -2.29
C PRO A 468 -10.47 24.41 -2.08
N VAL A 469 -11.77 24.57 -2.38
CA VAL A 469 -12.52 23.46 -2.99
C VAL A 469 -11.63 23.00 -4.13
N THR A 470 -11.12 21.78 -4.07
CA THR A 470 -10.27 21.21 -5.12
C THR A 470 -10.94 21.47 -6.45
N ARG A 471 -10.40 22.44 -7.20
CA ARG A 471 -10.88 22.79 -8.52
C ARG A 471 -10.64 21.58 -9.40
N SER A 472 -11.66 20.74 -9.53
CA SER A 472 -11.65 19.67 -10.52
C SER A 472 -11.47 20.33 -11.88
N LYS A 473 -10.37 20.03 -12.57
CA LYS A 473 -10.25 20.23 -14.01
C LYS A 473 -11.54 19.74 -14.70
N PRO A 474 -12.06 20.46 -15.72
CA PRO A 474 -13.12 19.92 -16.57
C PRO A 474 -12.60 18.71 -17.35
N PRO A 475 -13.50 17.88 -17.92
CA PRO A 475 -13.45 16.44 -17.85
C PRO A 475 -12.33 15.83 -18.68
N GLY A 476 -11.56 14.93 -18.08
CA GLY A 476 -10.57 14.13 -18.79
C GLY A 476 -9.94 13.09 -17.88
N SER A 477 -10.53 11.90 -17.84
CA SER A 477 -10.03 10.69 -17.17
C SER A 477 -9.78 10.80 -15.66
N MET A 478 -10.33 9.86 -14.91
CA MET A 478 -9.97 9.60 -13.52
C MET A 478 -8.51 9.11 -13.51
N GLN A 479 -7.55 10.04 -13.53
CA GLN A 479 -6.15 9.71 -13.34
C GLN A 479 -5.95 9.40 -11.86
N LEU A 480 -5.51 8.17 -11.56
CA LEU A 480 -4.91 7.84 -10.26
C LEU A 480 -3.97 8.98 -9.84
N SER A 481 -4.31 9.64 -8.72
CA SER A 481 -3.60 10.79 -8.16
C SER A 481 -2.08 10.51 -8.06
N SER A 482 -1.28 11.54 -8.33
CA SER A 482 0.19 11.53 -8.26
C SER A 482 0.73 11.03 -6.92
N GLY A 483 -0.03 11.18 -5.83
CA GLY A 483 0.33 10.67 -4.50
C GLY A 483 0.39 9.15 -4.41
N PHE A 484 -0.58 8.44 -5.00
CA PHE A 484 -0.63 6.97 -4.99
C PHE A 484 0.50 6.37 -5.83
N ARG A 485 0.81 7.01 -6.98
CA ARG A 485 1.96 6.63 -7.83
C ARG A 485 3.29 6.89 -7.13
N GLY A 486 3.41 7.98 -6.39
CA GLY A 486 4.58 8.31 -5.59
C GLY A 486 4.84 7.28 -4.48
N TRP A 487 3.79 6.83 -3.81
CA TRP A 487 3.88 5.83 -2.74
C TRP A 487 4.40 4.47 -3.22
N CYS A 488 3.82 3.92 -4.29
CA CYS A 488 4.29 2.65 -4.87
C CYS A 488 5.74 2.76 -5.34
N PHE A 489 6.14 3.91 -5.90
CA PHE A 489 7.51 4.15 -6.34
C PHE A 489 8.50 4.24 -5.16
N ILE A 490 8.18 4.99 -4.11
CA ILE A 490 9.03 5.14 -2.92
C ILE A 490 9.20 3.80 -2.20
N LEU A 491 8.12 3.05 -1.99
CA LEU A 491 8.17 1.75 -1.33
C LEU A 491 8.98 0.72 -2.13
N PHE A 492 8.86 0.74 -3.47
CA PHE A 492 9.63 -0.14 -4.35
C PHE A 492 11.12 0.24 -4.37
N CYS A 493 11.43 1.55 -4.43
CA CYS A 493 12.81 2.03 -4.36
C CYS A 493 13.48 1.65 -3.03
N CYS A 494 12.79 1.78 -1.90
CA CYS A 494 13.28 1.32 -0.59
C CYS A 494 13.57 -0.18 -0.55
N LEU A 495 12.77 -1.02 -1.23
CA LEU A 495 12.99 -2.46 -1.34
C LEU A 495 14.23 -2.80 -2.19
N THR A 496 14.51 -2.02 -3.23
CA THR A 496 15.66 -2.26 -4.13
C THR A 496 16.98 -1.68 -3.64
N SER A 497 16.97 -0.83 -2.60
CA SER A 497 18.17 -0.16 -2.11
C SER A 497 19.12 -1.13 -1.36
N PRO A 498 20.42 -1.20 -1.74
CA PRO A 498 21.37 -2.09 -1.10
C PRO A 498 21.76 -1.58 0.31
N ARG A 499 21.44 -2.36 1.36
CA ARG A 499 22.03 -2.18 2.70
C ARG A 499 23.51 -2.62 2.69
N GLY A 500 24.41 -1.65 2.76
CA GLY A 500 25.76 -1.80 3.33
C GLY A 500 26.91 -2.09 2.37
N SER A 501 27.60 -1.03 1.94
CA SER A 501 29.07 -0.93 2.05
C SER A 501 29.39 0.44 2.64
N GLY A 502 30.08 0.47 3.77
CA GLY A 502 30.55 1.72 4.37
C GLY A 502 31.53 2.41 3.44
N ARG A 503 31.07 3.44 2.74
CA ARG A 503 31.85 4.57 2.23
C ARG A 503 30.86 5.67 1.87
N GLY A 504 31.13 6.87 2.35
CA GLY A 504 30.30 8.03 2.10
C GLY A 504 30.43 8.43 0.64
N ASP A 505 29.44 8.09 -0.17
CA ASP A 505 29.17 8.76 -1.43
C ASP A 505 27.80 9.42 -1.34
N ARG A 506 27.83 10.71 -1.02
CA ARG A 506 26.81 11.65 -1.50
C ARG A 506 26.84 11.56 -3.02
N LEU A 507 25.79 11.11 -3.68
CA LEU A 507 25.51 11.51 -5.06
C LEU A 507 24.08 11.17 -5.51
N ALA A 508 23.40 12.25 -5.92
CA ALA A 508 22.44 12.36 -7.02
C ALA A 508 21.15 11.51 -6.96
N TRP A 509 20.08 12.17 -6.53
CA TRP A 509 18.73 11.92 -7.03
C TRP A 509 18.66 12.24 -8.54
N GLY A 510 19.11 11.29 -9.36
CA GLY A 510 18.95 11.33 -10.80
C GLY A 510 17.59 10.78 -11.21
N LEU A 511 16.70 11.66 -11.67
CA LEU A 511 15.51 11.35 -12.45
C LEU A 511 15.89 10.55 -13.70
N LEU A 512 15.98 9.22 -13.58
CA LEU A 512 16.10 8.32 -14.73
C LEU A 512 14.72 7.78 -15.08
N HIS A 513 14.25 8.17 -16.27
CA HIS A 513 13.03 7.71 -16.93
C HIS A 513 13.01 6.16 -17.06
N GLY A 514 12.44 5.48 -16.07
CA GLY A 514 12.06 4.07 -16.12
C GLY A 514 10.57 3.93 -16.38
N ARG A 515 10.14 4.19 -17.63
CA ARG A 515 8.72 4.27 -18.00
C ARG A 515 8.06 2.91 -18.36
N THR A 516 8.64 1.76 -18.00
CA THR A 516 8.31 0.52 -18.74
C THR A 516 7.92 -0.74 -17.96
N ILE A 517 7.79 -0.76 -16.62
CA ILE A 517 7.41 -2.04 -15.93
C ILE A 517 6.27 -1.95 -14.89
N PHE A 518 5.92 -0.77 -14.35
CA PHE A 518 4.78 -0.66 -13.42
C PHE A 518 3.51 -0.16 -14.12
N THR A 519 2.95 -1.01 -14.97
CA THR A 519 1.52 -1.00 -15.31
C THR A 519 0.95 -2.31 -14.80
N VAL A 520 0.77 -2.41 -13.48
CA VAL A 520 -0.06 -3.47 -12.89
C VAL A 520 -1.48 -3.20 -13.37
N LEU A 521 -1.90 -3.96 -14.40
CA LEU A 521 -3.28 -4.22 -14.84
C LEU A 521 -4.34 -3.25 -14.31
N VAL A 522 -4.33 -2.02 -14.82
CA VAL A 522 -5.51 -1.16 -14.79
C VAL A 522 -6.38 -1.65 -15.94
N PHE A 523 -7.41 -2.45 -15.61
CA PHE A 523 -8.52 -2.72 -16.52
C PHE A 523 -9.20 -1.40 -16.85
N SER A 524 -8.70 -0.72 -17.88
CA SER A 524 -9.41 0.32 -18.59
C SER A 524 -10.41 -0.34 -19.53
N HIS A 525 -11.45 -0.96 -18.97
CA HIS A 525 -12.66 -1.23 -19.74
C HIS A 525 -13.68 -0.16 -19.40
N ARG A 526 -13.96 0.71 -20.37
CA ARG A 526 -15.15 1.55 -20.43
C ARG A 526 -16.37 0.66 -20.17
N PHE A 527 -17.04 0.89 -19.05
CA PHE A 527 -18.49 0.71 -18.89
C PHE A 527 -19.02 1.80 -17.98
#